data_AF-A0A2M8GJY6-F1
#
_entry.id   AF-A0A2M8GJY6-F1
#
_cell.length_a   1.000
_cell.length_b   1.000
_cell.length_c   1.000
_cell.angle_alpha   90.00
_cell.angle_beta   90.00
_cell.angle_gamma   90.00
#
_symmetry.space_group_name_H-M   'P 1'
#
loop_
_entity.id
_entity.type
_entity.pdbx_description
1 polymer ?
#
loop_
_entity_poly.entity_id
_entity_poly.type
_entity_poly.pdbx_seq_one_letter_code
_entity_poly.pdbx_strand_id
1 'polypeptide(L)'
;MGFWQIYLRFKNKIFVIFTILLFLLTIIFTINNELKYSAFENNGEYQPGGYKEGMPYFASISNKYSRVIIDTPHAQGFIFFLFYTAFDPATLHKFADIRPEPGVEGNLNFDFDKYVFRKVDWPQDNKLTNTLFWTRTDITDAEVNRIPGAKIQKRVWNSLYETASIITTE
;
A
#
# COMPACT_ATOMS: atom_id res chain seq x y z
N MET A 1 28.13 -53.04 20.36
CA MET A 1 28.19 -51.61 20.76
C MET A 1 26.92 -51.31 21.56
N GLY A 2 27.04 -50.83 22.81
CA GLY A 2 25.87 -50.60 23.66
C GLY A 2 25.03 -49.41 23.18
N PHE A 3 23.70 -49.47 23.38
CA PHE A 3 22.74 -48.43 23.00
C PHE A 3 23.18 -47.01 23.40
N TRP A 4 23.80 -46.88 24.57
CA TRP A 4 24.30 -45.61 25.10
C TRP A 4 25.40 -44.97 24.25
N GLN A 5 26.32 -45.78 23.69
CA GLN A 5 27.40 -45.27 22.83
C GLN A 5 26.89 -44.86 21.44
N ILE A 6 25.85 -45.51 20.95
CA ILE A 6 25.17 -45.14 19.69
C ILE A 6 24.44 -43.80 19.89
N TYR A 7 23.72 -43.64 21.00
CA TYR A 7 23.03 -42.38 21.34
C TYR A 7 23.99 -41.19 21.39
N LEU A 8 25.11 -41.28 22.12
CA LEU A 8 26.08 -40.19 22.22
C LEU A 8 26.71 -39.81 20.87
N ARG A 9 26.94 -40.79 19.99
CA ARG A 9 27.54 -40.57 18.66
C ARG A 9 26.57 -39.92 17.66
N PHE A 10 25.27 -40.17 17.80
CA PHE A 10 24.25 -39.65 16.90
C PHE A 10 23.46 -38.46 17.45
N LYS A 11 23.42 -38.21 18.76
CA LYS A 11 22.70 -37.08 19.38
C LYS A 11 23.08 -35.73 18.76
N ASN A 12 24.39 -35.49 18.58
CA ASN A 12 24.86 -34.25 17.97
C ASN A 12 24.50 -34.17 16.47
N LYS A 13 24.48 -35.30 15.75
CA LYS A 13 24.06 -35.35 14.35
C LYS A 13 22.56 -35.14 14.19
N ILE A 14 21.74 -35.76 15.05
CA ILE A 14 20.29 -35.59 15.09
C ILE A 14 19.95 -34.14 15.42
N PHE A 15 20.62 -33.55 16.41
CA PHE A 15 20.44 -32.13 16.75
C PHE A 15 20.82 -31.21 15.59
N VAL A 16 21.95 -31.45 14.92
CA VAL A 16 22.35 -30.66 13.73
C VAL A 16 21.33 -30.82 12.59
N ILE A 17 20.89 -32.04 12.29
CA ILE A 17 19.87 -32.29 11.25
C ILE A 17 18.56 -31.59 11.60
N PHE A 18 18.11 -31.68 12.85
CA PHE A 18 16.90 -30.99 13.32
C PHE A 18 17.03 -29.47 13.16
N THR A 19 18.16 -28.88 13.55
CA THR A 19 18.41 -27.45 13.40
C THR A 19 18.44 -27.02 11.93
N ILE A 20 19.05 -27.82 11.04
CA ILE A 20 19.05 -27.57 9.59
C ILE A 20 17.61 -27.61 9.05
N LEU A 21 16.83 -28.63 9.43
CA LEU A 21 15.43 -28.75 9.01
C LEU A 21 14.59 -27.57 9.50
N LEU A 22 14.76 -27.15 10.76
CA LEU A 22 14.08 -25.99 11.31
C LEU A 22 14.44 -24.73 10.53
N PHE A 23 15.72 -24.51 10.23
CA PHE A 23 16.18 -23.37 9.45
C PHE A 23 15.63 -23.37 8.02
N LEU A 24 15.58 -24.54 7.37
CA LEU A 24 14.97 -24.69 6.04
C LEU A 24 13.47 -24.38 6.08
N LEU A 25 12.76 -24.85 7.11
CA LEU A 25 11.34 -24.51 7.30
C LEU A 25 11.14 -23.01 7.49
N THR A 26 12.00 -22.35 8.27
CA THR A 26 11.96 -20.88 8.42
C THR A 26 12.22 -20.17 7.10
N ILE A 27 13.21 -20.60 6.31
CA ILE A 27 13.46 -20.03 4.98
C ILE A 27 12.22 -20.17 4.08
N ILE A 28 11.65 -21.38 4.00
CA ILE A 28 10.46 -21.64 3.18
C ILE A 28 9.29 -20.77 3.65
N PHE A 29 9.08 -20.69 4.98
CA PHE A 29 8.05 -19.85 5.56
C PHE A 29 8.25 -18.38 5.20
N THR A 30 9.46 -17.83 5.39
CA THR A 30 9.76 -16.43 5.08
C THR A 30 9.57 -16.13 3.60
N ILE A 31 10.08 -17.00 2.71
CA ILE A 31 9.91 -16.81 1.26
C ILE A 31 8.42 -16.84 0.89
N ASN A 32 7.65 -17.79 1.42
CA ASN A 32 6.22 -17.87 1.13
C ASN A 32 5.45 -16.67 1.71
N ASN A 33 5.82 -16.21 2.90
CA ASN A 33 5.23 -15.02 3.53
C ASN A 33 5.46 -13.78 2.68
N GLU A 34 6.70 -13.53 2.28
CA GLU A 34 7.06 -12.34 1.51
C GLU A 34 6.50 -12.41 0.08
N LEU A 35 6.66 -13.54 -0.60
CA LEU A 35 6.25 -13.66 -1.99
C LEU A 35 4.76 -13.84 -2.19
N LYS A 36 3.99 -14.30 -1.20
CA LYS A 36 2.54 -14.54 -1.37
C LYS A 36 1.72 -13.53 -0.59
N TYR A 37 1.94 -13.46 0.72
CA TYR A 37 1.09 -12.66 1.61
C TYR A 37 1.44 -11.18 1.56
N SER A 38 2.72 -10.85 1.75
CA SER A 38 3.19 -9.46 1.69
C SER A 38 3.03 -8.87 0.27
N ALA A 39 3.44 -9.63 -0.75
CA ALA A 39 3.43 -9.17 -2.13
C ALA A 39 2.05 -9.17 -2.82
N PHE A 40 1.18 -10.16 -2.57
CA PHE A 40 -0.07 -10.29 -3.33
C PHE A 40 -1.33 -10.23 -2.46
N GLU A 41 -1.46 -11.09 -1.44
CA GLU A 41 -2.74 -11.20 -0.71
C GLU A 41 -3.06 -9.95 0.13
N ASN A 42 -2.07 -9.45 0.87
CA ASN A 42 -2.24 -8.30 1.77
C ASN A 42 -1.71 -7.00 1.14
N ASN A 43 -1.35 -7.03 -0.15
CA ASN A 43 -0.85 -5.84 -0.83
C ASN A 43 -1.94 -4.77 -0.89
N GLY A 44 -1.62 -3.54 -0.51
CA GLY A 44 -2.61 -2.47 -0.51
C GLY A 44 -3.48 -2.40 0.75
N GLU A 45 -3.54 -3.45 1.59
CA GLU A 45 -4.35 -3.46 2.82
C GLU A 45 -4.00 -2.28 3.73
N TYR A 46 -2.71 -2.00 3.88
CA TYR A 46 -2.24 -0.82 4.62
C TYR A 46 -2.26 0.43 3.74
N GLN A 47 -1.66 0.37 2.54
CA GLN A 47 -1.68 1.44 1.53
C GLN A 47 -1.37 0.89 0.13
N PRO A 48 -1.98 1.40 -0.95
CA PRO A 48 -1.61 1.01 -2.31
C PRO A 48 -0.15 1.36 -2.59
N GLY A 49 0.57 0.48 -3.30
CA GLY A 49 1.96 0.70 -3.68
C GLY A 49 2.09 1.38 -5.04
N GLY A 50 3.26 1.26 -5.69
CA GLY A 50 3.46 1.76 -7.06
C GLY A 50 3.58 3.27 -7.21
N TYR A 51 3.88 4.00 -6.13
CA TYR A 51 4.00 5.45 -6.18
C TYR A 51 5.01 5.91 -7.24
N LYS A 52 6.13 5.19 -7.40
CA LYS A 52 7.15 5.50 -8.41
C LYS A 52 6.61 5.41 -9.83
N GLU A 53 5.80 4.39 -10.12
CA GLU A 53 5.28 4.06 -11.45
C GLU A 53 4.01 4.84 -11.81
N GLY A 54 3.23 5.22 -10.80
CA GLY A 54 1.90 5.82 -10.96
C GLY A 54 1.81 7.31 -10.63
N MET A 55 2.52 7.81 -9.62
CA MET A 55 2.35 9.21 -9.17
C MET A 55 2.69 10.26 -10.23
N PRO A 56 3.71 10.11 -11.09
CA PRO A 56 3.98 11.12 -12.10
C PRO A 56 2.79 11.32 -13.06
N TYR A 57 2.14 10.23 -13.46
CA TYR A 57 0.92 10.30 -14.26
C TYR A 57 -0.25 10.86 -13.43
N PHE A 58 -0.43 10.39 -12.20
CA PHE A 58 -1.45 10.87 -11.28
C PHE A 58 -1.38 12.40 -11.09
N ALA A 59 -0.19 12.94 -10.82
CA ALA A 59 0.07 14.36 -10.67
C ALA A 59 -0.34 15.15 -11.92
N SER A 60 -0.02 14.62 -13.12
CA SER A 60 -0.33 15.27 -14.40
C SER A 60 -1.83 15.49 -14.65
N ILE A 61 -2.69 14.66 -14.06
CA ILE A 61 -4.16 14.77 -14.19
C ILE A 61 -4.84 15.37 -12.96
N SER A 62 -4.17 15.38 -11.80
CA SER A 62 -4.75 15.79 -10.52
C SER A 62 -5.33 17.20 -10.52
N ASN A 63 -4.77 18.12 -11.30
CA ASN A 63 -5.24 19.51 -11.39
C ASN A 63 -6.64 19.66 -11.99
N LYS A 64 -7.15 18.66 -12.72
CA LYS A 64 -8.50 18.68 -13.30
C LYS A 64 -9.60 18.42 -12.28
N TYR A 65 -9.24 17.88 -11.12
CA TYR A 65 -10.19 17.41 -10.12
C TYR A 65 -10.22 18.34 -8.91
N SER A 66 -11.43 18.57 -8.40
CA SER A 66 -11.68 19.39 -7.20
C SER A 66 -11.30 18.68 -5.91
N ARG A 67 -11.27 17.34 -5.94
CA ARG A 67 -10.93 16.49 -4.81
C ARG A 67 -10.04 15.34 -5.24
N VAL A 68 -9.09 15.00 -4.38
CA VAL A 68 -8.18 13.89 -4.57
C VAL A 68 -8.17 13.04 -3.31
N ILE A 69 -8.49 11.75 -3.43
CA ILE A 69 -8.47 10.80 -2.30
C ILE A 69 -7.35 9.81 -2.51
N ILE A 70 -6.45 9.73 -1.53
CA ILE A 70 -5.36 8.76 -1.47
C ILE A 70 -5.73 7.71 -0.42
N ASP A 71 -5.83 6.45 -0.83
CA ASP A 71 -6.32 5.30 -0.04
C ASP A 71 -5.38 4.86 1.09
N THR A 72 -5.07 5.77 2.01
CA THR A 72 -4.23 5.52 3.17
C THR A 72 -4.38 6.63 4.20
N PRO A 73 -4.61 6.31 5.49
CA PRO A 73 -4.54 7.27 6.58
C PRO A 73 -3.11 7.42 7.15
N HIS A 74 -2.10 6.78 6.54
CA HIS A 74 -0.79 6.63 7.14
C HIS A 74 0.22 7.67 6.63
N ALA A 75 1.11 8.11 7.53
CA ALA A 75 2.17 9.07 7.24
C ALA A 75 3.06 8.66 6.06
N GLN A 76 3.30 7.35 5.90
CA GLN A 76 4.15 6.82 4.84
C GLN A 76 3.58 7.14 3.45
N GLY A 77 2.27 7.00 3.26
CA GLY A 77 1.60 7.32 1.99
C GLY A 77 1.66 8.81 1.67
N PHE A 78 1.49 9.67 2.68
CA PHE A 78 1.69 11.11 2.57
C PHE A 78 3.11 11.46 2.11
N ILE A 79 4.15 10.88 2.74
CA ILE A 79 5.55 11.14 2.36
C ILE A 79 5.83 10.68 0.91
N PHE A 80 5.37 9.48 0.52
CA PHE A 80 5.56 8.99 -0.84
C PHE A 80 4.82 9.82 -1.87
N PHE A 81 3.59 10.26 -1.56
CA PHE A 81 2.85 11.19 -2.39
C PHE A 81 3.69 12.45 -2.66
N LEU A 82 4.16 13.13 -1.61
CA LEU A 82 4.96 14.36 -1.76
C LEU A 82 6.22 14.13 -2.59
N PHE A 83 6.94 13.03 -2.31
CA PHE A 83 8.19 12.70 -2.97
C PHE A 83 8.01 12.45 -4.47
N TYR A 84 7.08 11.57 -4.85
CA TYR A 84 6.93 11.16 -6.25
C TYR A 84 6.10 12.12 -7.10
N THR A 85 5.31 13.00 -6.48
CA THR A 85 4.69 14.12 -7.19
C THR A 85 5.61 15.34 -7.28
N ALA A 86 6.74 15.34 -6.57
CA ALA A 86 7.61 16.49 -6.40
C ALA A 86 6.83 17.74 -5.93
N PHE A 87 5.98 17.55 -4.93
CA PHE A 87 5.06 18.59 -4.48
C PHE A 87 5.81 19.82 -3.92
N ASP A 88 5.32 21.01 -4.24
CA ASP A 88 5.93 22.27 -3.80
C ASP A 88 5.84 22.43 -2.26
N PRO A 89 6.98 22.48 -1.54
CA PRO A 89 6.98 22.61 -0.09
C PRO A 89 6.35 23.92 0.40
N ALA A 90 6.48 25.02 -0.38
CA ALA A 90 5.92 26.31 0.01
C ALA A 90 4.38 26.27 0.03
N THR A 91 3.77 25.56 -0.91
CA THR A 91 2.33 25.31 -0.94
C THR A 91 1.89 24.43 0.22
N LEU A 92 2.62 23.35 0.53
CA LEU A 92 2.29 22.47 1.65
C LEU A 92 2.31 23.21 2.99
N HIS A 93 3.30 24.07 3.22
CA HIS A 93 3.44 24.82 4.47
C HIS A 93 2.28 25.79 4.76
N LYS A 94 1.49 26.17 3.75
CA LYS A 94 0.26 26.96 3.96
C LYS A 94 -0.81 26.22 4.76
N PHE A 95 -0.69 24.89 4.86
CA PHE A 95 -1.61 24.00 5.58
C PHE A 95 -0.91 23.35 6.80
N ALA A 96 0.16 23.96 7.32
CA ALA A 96 0.86 23.42 8.49
C ALA A 96 0.06 23.58 9.79
N ASP A 97 -0.83 24.57 9.85
CA ASP A 97 -1.69 24.90 10.99
C ASP A 97 -2.82 23.90 11.23
N ILE A 98 -3.30 23.22 10.18
CA ILE A 98 -4.31 22.17 10.30
C ILE A 98 -3.73 20.81 10.74
N ARG A 99 -2.41 20.72 10.92
CA ARG A 99 -1.75 19.49 11.34
C ARG A 99 -1.96 19.26 12.84
N PRO A 100 -2.21 18.01 13.26
CA PRO A 100 -2.28 17.68 14.69
C PRO A 100 -0.99 18.09 15.40
N GLU A 101 -1.12 18.66 16.60
CA GLU A 101 0.03 19.03 17.40
C GLU A 101 0.87 17.80 17.77
N PRO A 102 2.21 17.92 17.85
CA PRO A 102 3.05 16.86 18.39
C PRO A 102 2.57 16.42 19.78
N GLY A 103 2.42 15.10 19.98
CA GLY A 103 1.98 14.54 21.26
C GLY A 103 0.47 14.27 21.37
N VAL A 104 -0.31 14.58 20.34
CA VAL A 104 -1.72 14.15 20.26
C VAL A 104 -1.79 12.77 19.60
N GLU A 105 -1.69 11.72 20.43
CA GLU A 105 -1.76 10.34 19.98
C GLU A 105 -3.13 10.02 19.35
N GLY A 106 -3.13 9.29 18.23
CA GLY A 106 -4.35 8.81 17.58
C GLY A 106 -5.07 9.78 16.64
N ASN A 107 -4.72 11.07 16.62
CA ASN A 107 -5.20 12.01 15.60
C ASN A 107 -4.14 12.17 14.50
N LEU A 108 -4.32 11.44 13.41
CA LEU A 108 -3.47 11.52 12.23
C LEU A 108 -4.26 12.17 11.09
N ASN A 109 -4.18 13.49 10.98
CA ASN A 109 -4.70 14.20 9.81
C ASN A 109 -3.56 14.53 8.85
N PHE A 110 -3.55 13.85 7.70
CA PHE A 110 -2.57 14.09 6.65
C PHE A 110 -3.07 15.00 5.52
N ASP A 111 -4.33 15.42 5.58
CA ASP A 111 -5.01 16.19 4.54
C ASP A 111 -4.38 17.57 4.34
N PHE A 112 -4.46 18.06 3.12
CA PHE A 112 -4.08 19.42 2.75
C PHE A 112 -4.69 19.78 1.40
N ASP A 113 -4.98 21.07 1.19
CA ASP A 113 -5.59 21.56 -0.05
C ASP A 113 -6.81 20.71 -0.45
N LYS A 114 -6.74 20.02 -1.60
CA LYS A 114 -7.76 19.09 -2.10
C LYS A 114 -7.44 17.62 -1.87
N TYR A 115 -6.29 17.31 -1.26
CA TYR A 115 -5.79 15.96 -1.05
C TYR A 115 -6.24 15.44 0.32
N VAL A 116 -6.96 14.32 0.30
CA VAL A 116 -7.53 13.66 1.47
C VAL A 116 -6.90 12.27 1.61
N PHE A 117 -6.34 11.98 2.78
CA PHE A 117 -5.61 10.75 3.11
C PHE A 117 -6.47 9.89 4.04
N ARG A 118 -7.24 9.00 3.43
CA ARG A 118 -8.13 8.08 4.14
C ARG A 118 -8.38 6.83 3.32
N LYS A 119 -8.91 5.79 3.94
CA LYS A 119 -9.37 4.63 3.19
C LYS A 119 -10.49 5.00 2.21
N VAL A 120 -10.43 4.45 1.00
CA VAL A 120 -11.48 4.56 -0.01
C VAL A 120 -12.60 3.60 0.34
N ASP A 121 -13.82 4.12 0.44
CA ASP A 121 -15.05 3.36 0.65
C ASP A 121 -15.84 3.37 -0.66
N TRP A 122 -15.48 2.49 -1.60
CA TRP A 122 -16.00 2.54 -2.96
C TRP A 122 -17.53 2.56 -3.07
N PRO A 123 -18.31 1.78 -2.29
CA PRO A 123 -19.77 1.87 -2.27
C PRO A 123 -20.36 3.27 -1.97
N GLN A 124 -19.63 4.12 -1.25
CA GLN A 124 -20.04 5.50 -0.96
C GLN A 124 -19.33 6.51 -1.85
N ASP A 125 -18.03 6.34 -2.03
CA ASP A 125 -17.15 7.25 -2.73
C ASP A 125 -17.40 7.27 -4.24
N ASN A 126 -17.99 6.20 -4.79
CA ASN A 126 -18.39 6.18 -6.20
C ASN A 126 -19.50 7.18 -6.57
N LYS A 127 -20.13 7.82 -5.57
CA LYS A 127 -21.15 8.87 -5.75
C LYS A 127 -20.52 10.27 -5.75
N LEU A 128 -19.24 10.39 -5.38
CA LEU A 128 -18.52 11.66 -5.45
C LEU A 128 -18.37 12.03 -6.93
N THR A 129 -18.48 13.33 -7.21
CA THR A 129 -18.24 13.89 -8.54
C THR A 129 -16.93 14.65 -8.54
N ASN A 130 -16.37 14.89 -9.72
CA ASN A 130 -15.13 15.64 -9.90
C ASN A 130 -14.00 15.24 -8.92
N THR A 131 -13.82 13.92 -8.74
CA THR A 131 -12.91 13.32 -7.75
C THR A 131 -11.96 12.32 -8.42
N LEU A 132 -10.67 12.43 -8.06
CA LEU A 132 -9.60 11.51 -8.44
C LEU A 132 -9.21 10.62 -7.27
N PHE A 133 -9.05 9.33 -7.51
CA PHE A 133 -8.72 8.32 -6.51
C PHE A 133 -7.39 7.65 -6.83
N TRP A 134 -6.54 7.53 -5.82
CA TRP A 134 -5.43 6.57 -5.77
C TRP A 134 -5.81 5.46 -4.81
N THR A 135 -6.11 4.27 -5.33
CA THR A 135 -6.80 3.22 -4.57
C THR A 135 -6.21 1.84 -4.82
N ARG A 136 -6.56 0.90 -3.96
CA ARG A 136 -6.31 -0.54 -4.11
C ARG A 136 -6.89 -1.14 -5.40
N THR A 137 -6.48 -2.35 -5.73
CA THR A 137 -6.70 -3.01 -7.03
C THR A 137 -7.93 -3.91 -7.08
N ASP A 138 -8.62 -4.12 -5.96
CA ASP A 138 -9.83 -4.96 -5.87
C ASP A 138 -11.07 -4.33 -6.54
N ILE A 139 -11.07 -3.02 -6.77
CA ILE A 139 -12.16 -2.33 -7.49
C ILE A 139 -12.10 -2.70 -8.98
N THR A 140 -13.05 -3.52 -9.41
CA THR A 140 -13.07 -4.12 -10.73
C THR A 140 -13.51 -3.16 -11.83
N ASP A 141 -13.10 -3.44 -13.08
CA ASP A 141 -13.56 -2.69 -14.26
C ASP A 141 -15.10 -2.71 -14.38
N ALA A 142 -15.72 -3.84 -14.06
CA ALA A 142 -17.17 -3.98 -14.10
C ALA A 142 -17.87 -3.07 -13.09
N GLU A 143 -17.29 -2.86 -11.90
CA GLU A 143 -17.84 -1.93 -10.91
C GLU A 143 -17.71 -0.48 -11.37
N VAL A 144 -16.54 -0.08 -11.88
CA VAL A 144 -16.33 1.30 -12.37
C VAL A 144 -17.23 1.61 -13.56
N ASN A 145 -17.33 0.70 -14.54
CA ASN A 145 -18.10 0.90 -15.77
C ASN A 145 -19.63 1.01 -15.53
N ARG A 146 -20.13 0.59 -14.36
CA ARG A 146 -21.54 0.77 -13.98
C ARG A 146 -21.87 2.19 -13.54
N ILE A 147 -20.87 2.98 -13.17
CA ILE A 147 -21.04 4.34 -12.66
C ILE A 147 -20.87 5.32 -13.83
N PRO A 148 -21.91 6.07 -14.20
CA PRO A 148 -21.80 7.07 -15.26
C PRO A 148 -20.71 8.10 -14.96
N GLY A 149 -19.83 8.36 -15.94
CA GLY A 149 -18.72 9.31 -15.80
C GLY A 149 -17.49 8.76 -15.05
N ALA A 150 -17.59 7.61 -14.38
CA ALA A 150 -16.44 7.00 -13.75
C ALA A 150 -15.54 6.30 -14.75
N LYS A 151 -14.21 6.43 -14.59
CA LYS A 151 -13.21 5.87 -15.50
C LYS A 151 -11.99 5.39 -14.74
N ILE A 152 -11.45 4.24 -15.14
CA ILE A 152 -10.10 3.83 -14.74
C ILE A 152 -9.13 4.52 -15.69
N GLN A 153 -8.35 5.45 -15.14
CA GLN A 153 -7.33 6.18 -15.89
C GLN A 153 -6.09 5.30 -16.11
N LYS A 154 -5.71 4.52 -15.09
CA LYS A 154 -4.53 3.64 -15.14
C LYS A 154 -4.58 2.58 -14.05
N ARG A 155 -4.30 1.33 -14.42
CA ARG A 155 -3.87 0.29 -13.48
C ARG A 155 -2.35 0.37 -13.34
N VAL A 156 -1.85 0.52 -12.13
CA VAL A 156 -0.43 0.73 -11.84
C VAL A 156 0.21 -0.59 -11.50
N TRP A 157 1.23 -0.96 -12.27
CA TRP A 157 1.97 -2.20 -12.12
C TRP A 157 3.39 -1.90 -11.64
N ASN A 158 3.88 -2.70 -10.71
CA ASN A 158 5.32 -2.83 -10.47
C ASN A 158 5.86 -4.02 -11.28
N SER A 159 7.09 -4.47 -11.01
CA SER A 159 7.71 -5.57 -11.75
C SER A 159 7.05 -6.94 -11.55
N LEU A 160 6.13 -7.09 -10.60
CA LEU A 160 5.57 -8.38 -10.17
C LEU A 160 4.04 -8.43 -10.24
N TYR A 161 3.35 -7.33 -9.92
CA TYR A 161 1.89 -7.31 -9.79
C TYR A 161 1.31 -5.90 -9.92
N GLU A 162 -0.02 -5.85 -10.07
CA GLU A 162 -0.79 -4.61 -9.98
C GLU A 162 -0.86 -4.15 -8.52
N THR A 163 -0.48 -2.91 -8.26
CA THR A 163 -0.26 -2.41 -6.90
C THR A 163 -1.14 -1.22 -6.52
N ALA A 164 -1.70 -0.54 -7.52
CA ALA A 164 -2.65 0.55 -7.31
C ALA A 164 -3.49 0.78 -8.56
N SER A 165 -4.56 1.53 -8.39
CA SER A 165 -5.49 1.93 -9.43
C SER A 165 -5.77 3.42 -9.34
N ILE A 166 -5.79 4.06 -10.50
CA ILE A 166 -6.14 5.47 -10.66
C ILE A 166 -7.53 5.52 -11.26
N ILE A 167 -8.50 5.96 -10.47
CA ILE A 167 -9.90 6.02 -10.85
C ILE A 167 -10.38 7.46 -10.75
N THR A 168 -11.26 7.87 -11.65
CA THR A 168 -11.87 9.20 -11.65
C THR A 168 -13.37 9.10 -11.69
N THR A 169 -14.03 10.11 -11.14
CA THR A 169 -15.47 10.36 -11.24
C THR A 169 -15.66 11.78 -11.76
N GLU A 170 -16.63 11.95 -12.67
CA GLU A 170 -16.96 13.23 -13.32
C GLU A 170 -18.18 13.87 -12.64
#